data_AF-A0A2V9HD05-F1
#
_entry.id   AF-A0A2V9HD05-F1
#
_cell.length_a   1.000
_cell.length_b   1.000
_cell.length_c   1.000
_cell.angle_alpha   90.00
_cell.angle_beta   90.00
_cell.angle_gamma   90.00
#
_symmetry.space_group_name_H-M   'P 1'
#
loop_
_entity.id
_entity.type
_entity.pdbx_description
1 polymer ?
#
loop_
_entity_poly.entity_id
_entity_poly.type
_entity_poly.pdbx_seq_one_letter_code
_entity_poly.pdbx_strand_id
1 'polypeptide(L)'
;FTVLSMSNVISKFLNMGVSLGDLIRRATVNPAHEIRRPELGTLSVGREADIAVLEELRGHFGYVDCGYAKMDGTLRIVAQMTIRGGRILYDPSGLSMVQWEKARPQYFNLPMLPGSLPATADNYPRN
;
A
#
# COMPACT_ATOMS: atom_id res chain seq x y z
N PHE A 1 15.70 0.13 18.38
CA PHE A 1 15.17 0.96 17.28
C PHE A 1 14.85 0.03 16.12
N THR A 2 13.63 0.11 15.62
CA THR A 2 12.95 -1.01 14.95
C THR A 2 12.93 -0.83 13.44
N VAL A 3 12.95 -1.94 12.70
CA VAL A 3 12.56 -1.96 11.29
C VAL A 3 11.20 -1.28 11.16
N LEU A 4 11.13 -0.16 10.41
CA LEU A 4 9.91 0.66 10.35
C LEU A 4 8.77 -0.04 9.61
N SER A 5 9.07 -0.54 8.41
CA SER A 5 8.11 -1.20 7.53
C SER A 5 8.85 -1.96 6.43
N MET A 6 8.14 -2.86 5.73
CA MET A 6 8.69 -3.55 4.57
C MET A 6 9.07 -2.58 3.44
N SER A 7 8.25 -1.55 3.20
CA SER A 7 8.53 -0.51 2.19
C SER A 7 9.82 0.28 2.51
N ASN A 8 10.10 0.53 3.78
CA ASN A 8 11.35 1.16 4.21
C ASN A 8 12.58 0.25 3.95
N VAL A 9 12.45 -1.05 4.20
CA VAL A 9 13.50 -2.03 3.91
C VAL A 9 13.78 -2.11 2.40
N ILE A 10 12.74 -2.25 1.57
CA ILE A 10 12.87 -2.24 0.11
C ILE A 10 13.57 -0.96 -0.36
N SER A 11 13.15 0.21 0.16
CA SER A 11 13.79 1.49 -0.17
C SER A 11 15.28 1.49 0.11
N LYS A 12 15.70 1.00 1.29
CA LYS A 12 17.10 0.96 1.67
C LYS A 12 17.91 0.09 0.70
N PHE A 13 17.46 -1.13 0.42
CA PHE A 13 18.19 -2.01 -0.49
C PHE A 13 18.19 -1.52 -1.95
N LEU A 14 17.15 -0.81 -2.38
CA LEU A 14 17.12 -0.18 -3.69
C LEU A 14 18.23 0.87 -3.82
N ASN A 15 18.45 1.68 -2.77
CA ASN A 15 19.57 2.64 -2.72
C ASN A 15 20.95 1.96 -2.57
N MET A 16 21.01 0.70 -2.14
CA MET A 16 22.23 -0.12 -2.14
C MET A 16 22.50 -0.80 -3.49
N GLY A 17 21.69 -0.53 -4.52
CA GLY A 17 21.89 -1.04 -5.88
C GLY A 17 21.22 -2.38 -6.18
N VAL A 18 20.40 -2.92 -5.28
CA VAL A 18 19.61 -4.12 -5.58
C VAL A 18 18.46 -3.75 -6.51
N SER A 19 18.25 -4.53 -7.57
CA SER A 19 17.16 -4.27 -8.51
C SER A 19 15.78 -4.37 -7.84
N LEU A 20 14.82 -3.54 -8.29
CA LEU A 20 13.46 -3.58 -7.77
C LEU A 20 12.82 -4.98 -7.95
N GLY A 21 13.05 -5.63 -9.10
CA GLY A 21 12.53 -6.97 -9.37
C GLY A 21 13.06 -8.03 -8.38
N ASP A 22 14.35 -7.97 -8.03
CA ASP A 22 14.92 -8.85 -7.00
C ASP A 22 14.32 -8.59 -5.63
N LEU A 23 14.06 -7.33 -5.29
CA LEU A 23 13.47 -6.96 -4.00
C LEU A 23 12.03 -7.43 -3.89
N ILE A 24 11.22 -7.26 -4.94
CA ILE A 24 9.85 -7.78 -4.97
C ILE A 24 9.87 -9.29 -4.81
N ARG A 25 10.71 -10.03 -5.56
CA ARG A 25 10.85 -11.48 -5.41
C ARG A 25 11.21 -11.89 -3.97
N ARG A 26 12.16 -11.19 -3.34
CA ARG A 26 12.60 -11.44 -1.96
C ARG A 26 11.54 -11.08 -0.91
N ALA A 27 10.62 -10.18 -1.22
CA ALA A 27 9.56 -9.73 -0.32
C ALA A 27 8.22 -10.46 -0.53
N THR A 28 8.03 -11.22 -1.62
CA THR A 28 6.77 -11.90 -1.94
C THR A 28 6.93 -13.41 -2.08
N VAL A 29 7.36 -13.91 -3.24
CA VAL A 29 7.32 -15.33 -3.59
C VAL A 29 8.35 -16.14 -2.81
N ASN A 30 9.53 -15.60 -2.53
CA ASN A 30 10.54 -16.29 -1.73
C ASN A 30 10.06 -16.62 -0.30
N PRO A 31 9.58 -15.65 0.50
CA PRO A 31 9.07 -15.96 1.83
C PRO A 31 7.80 -16.81 1.78
N ALA A 32 6.95 -16.67 0.76
CA ALA A 32 5.79 -17.55 0.55
C ALA A 32 6.20 -19.03 0.41
N HIS A 33 7.27 -19.31 -0.35
CA HIS A 33 7.83 -20.65 -0.44
C HIS A 33 8.42 -21.13 0.90
N GLU A 34 9.15 -20.27 1.62
CA GLU A 34 9.77 -20.62 2.90
C GLU A 34 8.73 -21.04 3.95
N ILE A 35 7.59 -20.35 4.01
CA ILE A 35 6.49 -20.67 4.93
C ILE A 35 5.55 -21.75 4.40
N ARG A 36 5.90 -22.43 3.29
CA ARG A 36 5.13 -23.50 2.64
C ARG A 36 3.73 -23.05 2.19
N ARG A 37 3.62 -21.82 1.69
CA ARG A 37 2.40 -21.23 1.13
C ARG A 37 2.66 -20.76 -0.32
N PRO A 38 3.01 -21.67 -1.24
CA PRO A 38 3.43 -21.32 -2.61
C PRO A 38 2.34 -20.66 -3.45
N GLU A 39 1.09 -20.66 -2.99
CA GLU A 39 -0.01 -19.95 -3.61
C GLU A 39 0.00 -18.44 -3.35
N LEU A 40 0.78 -17.96 -2.36
CA LEU A 40 0.92 -16.54 -2.03
C LEU A 40 2.02 -15.85 -2.84
N GLY A 41 2.04 -14.52 -2.82
CA GLY A 41 3.13 -13.71 -3.36
C GLY A 41 3.20 -13.67 -4.90
N THR A 42 2.13 -14.08 -5.58
CA THR A 42 2.02 -14.10 -7.04
C THR A 42 0.80 -13.33 -7.52
N LEU A 43 0.89 -12.72 -8.71
CA LEU A 43 -0.22 -12.08 -9.40
C LEU A 43 -0.59 -12.94 -10.61
N SER A 44 -1.45 -13.95 -10.39
CA SER A 44 -1.86 -14.90 -11.42
C SER A 44 -3.37 -15.14 -11.35
N VAL A 45 -3.98 -15.45 -12.49
CA VAL A 45 -5.42 -15.73 -12.57
C VAL A 45 -5.77 -16.89 -11.63
N GLY A 46 -6.86 -16.73 -10.86
CA GLY A 46 -7.31 -17.73 -9.90
C GLY A 46 -6.50 -17.78 -8.60
N ARG A 47 -5.68 -16.76 -8.30
CA ARG A 47 -5.09 -16.52 -6.97
C ARG A 47 -5.90 -15.48 -6.20
N GLU A 48 -5.75 -15.48 -4.88
CA GLU A 48 -6.38 -14.49 -4.00
C GLU A 48 -5.84 -13.08 -4.31
N ALA A 49 -6.72 -12.07 -4.32
CA ALA A 49 -6.37 -10.69 -4.63
C ALA A 49 -5.70 -9.98 -3.45
N ASP A 50 -4.47 -10.38 -3.17
CA ASP A 50 -3.56 -9.78 -2.19
C ASP A 50 -2.53 -8.90 -2.88
N ILE A 51 -2.73 -7.59 -2.83
CA ILE A 51 -2.01 -6.63 -3.67
C ILE A 51 -1.53 -5.46 -2.82
N ALA A 52 -0.24 -5.14 -2.94
CA ALA A 52 0.31 -3.88 -2.48
C ALA A 52 0.56 -2.97 -3.69
N VAL A 53 -0.04 -1.79 -3.70
CA VAL A 53 0.26 -0.73 -4.67
C VAL A 53 1.36 0.13 -4.09
N LEU A 54 2.50 0.18 -4.78
CA LEU A 54 3.71 0.85 -4.33
C LEU A 54 4.05 2.00 -5.28
N GLU A 55 4.50 3.11 -4.72
CA GLU A 55 5.02 4.26 -5.46
C GLU A 55 6.51 4.46 -5.15
N GLU A 56 7.31 4.71 -6.20
CA GLU A 56 8.70 5.13 -6.08
C GLU A 56 8.78 6.65 -6.10
N LEU A 57 9.21 7.24 -4.98
CA LEU A 57 9.49 8.66 -4.85
C LEU A 57 10.98 8.92 -5.07
N ARG A 58 11.29 10.05 -5.73
CA ARG A 58 12.65 10.56 -5.92
C ARG A 58 12.86 11.79 -5.06
N GLY A 59 13.98 11.85 -4.34
CA GLY A 59 14.25 12.94 -3.39
C GLY A 59 15.51 12.73 -2.59
N HIS A 60 15.54 13.22 -1.35
CA HIS A 60 16.63 13.00 -0.40
C HIS A 60 16.06 12.35 0.86
N PHE A 61 16.49 11.12 1.15
CA PHE A 61 15.94 10.31 2.22
C PHE A 61 17.06 9.70 3.06
N GLY A 62 16.84 9.57 4.37
CA GLY A 62 17.76 8.90 5.28
C GLY A 62 17.26 7.52 5.68
N TYR A 63 18.17 6.55 5.76
CA TYR A 63 17.89 5.18 6.19
C TYR A 63 18.83 4.81 7.33
N VAL A 64 18.26 4.52 8.51
CA VAL A 64 19.03 4.06 9.66
C VAL A 64 19.12 2.53 9.66
N ASP A 65 20.19 1.99 10.25
CA ASP A 65 20.31 0.57 10.54
C ASP A 65 20.20 0.28 12.05
N CYS A 66 20.24 -0.99 12.41
CA CYS A 66 20.21 -1.40 13.81
C CYS A 66 21.50 -1.09 14.58
N GLY A 67 22.57 -0.72 13.86
CA GLY A 67 23.85 -0.26 14.41
C GLY A 67 23.94 1.26 14.58
N TYR A 68 22.84 2.00 14.39
CA TYR A 68 22.77 3.45 14.50
C TYR A 68 23.59 4.21 13.43
N ALA A 69 23.95 3.55 12.33
CA ALA A 69 24.51 4.21 11.16
C ALA A 69 23.39 4.73 10.25
N LYS A 70 23.65 5.83 9.54
CA LYS A 70 22.74 6.43 8.56
C LYS A 70 23.32 6.26 7.15
N MET A 71 22.46 5.90 6.21
CA MET A 71 22.72 5.96 4.78
C MET A 71 21.79 7.00 4.15
N ASP A 72 22.34 7.91 3.36
CA ASP A 72 21.55 8.79 2.51
C ASP A 72 21.20 8.08 1.19
N GLY A 73 19.97 8.30 0.72
CA GLY A 73 19.44 7.70 -0.50
C GLY A 73 18.58 8.68 -1.29
N THR A 74 18.37 8.36 -2.56
CA THR A 74 17.62 9.18 -3.51
C THR A 74 16.24 8.63 -3.89
N LEU A 75 15.94 7.39 -3.50
CA LEU A 75 14.71 6.68 -3.84
C LEU A 75 13.96 6.22 -2.58
N ARG A 76 12.64 6.39 -2.52
CA ARG A 76 11.80 5.86 -1.43
C ARG A 76 10.57 5.15 -1.99
N ILE A 77 10.35 3.91 -1.56
CA ILE A 77 9.12 3.16 -1.82
C ILE A 77 8.08 3.48 -0.75
N VAL A 78 6.88 3.83 -1.17
CA VAL A 78 5.73 4.12 -0.31
C VAL A 78 4.58 3.21 -0.68
N ALA A 79 3.91 2.64 0.32
CA ALA A 79 2.65 1.93 0.09
C ALA A 79 1.55 2.96 -0.13
N GLN A 80 0.89 2.91 -1.27
CA GLN A 80 -0.26 3.76 -1.61
C GLN A 80 -1.58 3.04 -1.39
N MET A 81 -1.61 1.71 -1.52
CA MET A 81 -2.80 0.92 -1.24
C MET A 81 -2.44 -0.51 -0.84
N THR A 82 -3.24 -1.12 0.05
CA THR A 82 -3.18 -2.55 0.34
C THR A 82 -4.57 -3.16 0.15
N ILE A 83 -4.62 -4.21 -0.66
CA ILE A 83 -5.80 -5.03 -0.93
C ILE A 83 -5.53 -6.41 -0.36
N ARG A 84 -6.47 -6.95 0.43
CA ARG A 84 -6.42 -8.32 0.97
C ARG A 84 -7.71 -9.03 0.59
N GLY A 85 -7.61 -10.16 -0.11
CA GLY A 85 -8.78 -10.93 -0.54
C GLY A 85 -9.76 -10.10 -1.37
N GLY A 86 -9.27 -9.14 -2.17
CA GLY A 86 -10.09 -8.23 -2.98
C GLY A 86 -10.65 -7.01 -2.23
N ARG A 87 -10.42 -6.90 -0.91
CA ARG A 87 -10.90 -5.77 -0.10
C ARG A 87 -9.78 -4.78 0.18
N ILE A 88 -10.05 -3.49 -0.01
CA ILE A 88 -9.10 -2.42 0.30
C ILE A 88 -9.05 -2.24 1.82
N LEU A 89 -7.86 -2.43 2.40
CA LEU A 89 -7.62 -2.29 3.84
C LEU A 89 -6.76 -1.07 4.18
N TYR A 90 -6.05 -0.52 3.19
CA TYR A 90 -5.20 0.66 3.33
C TYR A 90 -5.29 1.48 2.05
N ASP A 91 -5.66 2.76 2.17
CA ASP A 91 -5.76 3.72 1.06
C ASP A 91 -5.68 5.17 1.63
N PRO A 92 -4.51 5.60 2.13
CA PRO A 92 -4.39 6.86 2.87
C PRO A 92 -4.62 8.10 2.01
N SER A 93 -4.39 8.01 0.69
CA SER A 93 -4.57 9.10 -0.27
C SER A 93 -5.93 9.06 -0.97
N GLY A 94 -6.73 8.01 -0.74
CA GLY A 94 -8.06 7.86 -1.33
C GLY A 94 -8.02 7.57 -2.83
N LEU A 95 -7.03 6.82 -3.30
CA LEU A 95 -6.93 6.40 -4.71
C LEU A 95 -8.17 5.63 -5.20
N SER A 96 -8.87 4.95 -4.30
CA SER A 96 -10.10 4.22 -4.61
C SER A 96 -11.37 5.05 -4.45
N MET A 97 -11.25 6.28 -3.94
CA MET A 97 -12.37 7.13 -3.58
C MET A 97 -12.85 7.98 -4.76
N VAL A 98 -14.14 8.34 -4.72
CA VAL A 98 -14.71 9.30 -5.66
C VAL A 98 -14.18 10.69 -5.32
N GLN A 99 -13.80 11.46 -6.35
CA GLN A 99 -13.44 12.87 -6.17
C GLN A 99 -14.59 13.62 -5.53
N TRP A 100 -14.29 14.47 -4.54
CA TRP A 100 -15.31 15.11 -3.71
C TRP A 100 -16.30 15.94 -4.55
N GLU A 101 -15.81 16.62 -5.60
CA GLU A 101 -16.61 17.44 -6.51
C GLU A 101 -17.58 16.61 -7.37
N LYS A 102 -17.34 15.30 -7.46
CA LYS A 102 -18.14 14.34 -8.23
C LYS A 102 -19.00 13.46 -7.32
N ALA A 103 -19.02 13.74 -6.01
CA ALA A 103 -19.88 13.02 -5.09
C ALA A 103 -21.36 13.21 -5.48
N ARG A 104 -22.18 12.18 -5.25
CA ARG A 104 -23.63 12.25 -5.49
C ARG A 104 -24.26 13.39 -4.67
N PRO A 105 -25.33 14.06 -5.15
CA PRO A 105 -25.95 15.21 -4.45
C PRO A 105 -26.26 14.95 -2.97
N GLN A 106 -26.69 13.73 -2.63
CA GLN A 106 -26.94 13.28 -1.26
C GLN A 106 -25.77 13.53 -0.29
N TYR A 107 -24.52 13.45 -0.77
CA TYR A 107 -23.32 13.68 0.03
C TYR A 107 -23.28 15.10 0.64
N PHE A 108 -23.87 16.08 -0.04
CA PHE A 108 -23.86 17.48 0.38
C PHE A 108 -25.06 17.85 1.26
N ASN A 109 -25.96 16.91 1.55
CA ASN A 109 -27.10 17.15 2.42
C ASN A 109 -26.67 17.07 3.89
N LEU A 110 -27.27 17.90 4.76
CA LEU A 110 -27.05 17.80 6.21
C LEU A 110 -27.59 16.46 6.74
N PRO A 111 -26.74 15.57 7.27
CA PRO A 111 -27.16 14.24 7.72
C PRO A 111 -27.96 14.25 9.04
N MET A 112 -28.16 15.42 9.65
CA MET A 112 -28.68 15.56 11.02
C MET A 112 -30.21 15.67 11.11
N LEU A 113 -30.95 15.67 10.00
CA LEU A 113 -32.41 15.65 10.04
C LEU A 113 -32.92 14.22 10.21
N PRO A 114 -33.95 13.97 11.05
CA PRO A 114 -34.59 12.67 11.14
C PRO A 114 -35.02 12.15 9.77
N GLY A 115 -34.55 10.95 9.40
CA GLY A 115 -34.82 10.32 8.09
C GLY A 115 -33.83 10.67 6.97
N SER A 116 -32.79 11.47 7.24
CA SER A 116 -31.75 11.76 6.25
C SER A 116 -30.91 10.53 5.93
N LEU A 117 -30.57 10.36 4.66
CA LEU A 117 -29.60 9.36 4.26
C LEU A 117 -28.18 9.78 4.68
N PRO A 118 -27.26 8.82 4.91
CA PRO A 118 -25.87 9.14 5.22
C PRO A 118 -25.20 9.99 4.13
N ALA A 119 -24.35 10.94 4.54
CA ALA A 119 -23.53 11.75 3.65
C ALA A 119 -22.33 10.94 3.12
N THR A 120 -22.60 9.92 2.28
CA THR A 120 -21.56 9.10 1.65
C THR A 120 -21.51 9.34 0.15
N ALA A 121 -20.28 9.38 -0.40
CA ALA A 121 -20.06 9.64 -1.82
C ALA A 121 -20.48 8.45 -2.70
N ASP A 122 -20.40 7.23 -2.16
CA ASP A 122 -20.84 5.98 -2.78
C ASP A 122 -21.20 4.92 -1.71
N ASN A 123 -21.23 3.65 -2.12
CA ASN A 123 -21.53 2.49 -1.28
C ASN A 123 -20.25 1.83 -0.70
N TYR A 124 -19.26 2.61 -0.26
CA TYR A 124 -18.06 2.08 0.38
C TYR A 124 -18.36 1.47 1.78
N PRO A 125 -17.71 0.35 2.17
CA PRO A 125 -16.81 -0.49 1.37
C PRO A 125 -17.57 -1.26 0.28
N ARG A 126 -16.99 -1.30 -0.92
CA ARG A 126 -17.55 -2.03 -2.07
C ARG A 126 -17.28 -3.52 -1.86
N ASN A 127 -18.32 -4.34 -1.89
CA ASN A 127 -18.23 -5.82 -1.81
C ASN A 127 -17.98 -6.42 -3.18
#